data_AF-A0A956M2T5-F1
#
_entry.id   AF-A0A956M2T5-F1
#
_cell.length_a   1.000
_cell.length_b   1.000
_cell.length_c   1.000
_cell.angle_alpha   90.00
_cell.angle_beta   90.00
_cell.angle_gamma   90.00
#
_symmetry.space_group_name_H-M   'P 1'
#
loop_
_entity.id
_entity.type
_entity.pdbx_description
1 polymer ?
#
loop_
_entity_poly.entity_id
_entity_poly.type
_entity_poly.pdbx_seq_one_letter_code
_entity_poly.pdbx_strand_id
1 'polypeptide(L)'
;MFRSVLLGALSGLLLVGSAMAGDQYWLHVRIDSDDPDGDRVRVNVPIELIETLLPMIETEEFGHGRIRVDDTDLDGVELRKLWNAVRDTKDGQFVSVESRHESVSVAKEGGLLKIRVLEHHRRHEDEQGNHIDVQLPIKVVDAMLSGNEDELDLVAGLQALREHGSSILVTGSDDGSDIRIWIDEKAEMD
;
A
#
# COMPACT_ATOMS: atom_id res chain seq x y z
N MET A 1 17.10 -0.77 10.22
CA MET A 1 16.90 0.69 10.07
C MET A 1 15.50 1.02 9.52
N PHE A 2 14.54 0.09 9.59
CA PHE A 2 13.17 0.22 9.06
C PHE A 2 12.09 0.54 10.12
N ARG A 3 12.48 0.79 11.38
CA ARG A 3 11.57 0.95 12.53
C ARG A 3 10.85 2.31 12.62
N SER A 4 10.79 3.12 11.56
CA SER A 4 10.37 4.53 11.74
C SER A 4 9.59 5.20 10.62
N VAL A 5 9.14 4.50 9.58
CA VAL A 5 8.43 5.19 8.47
C VAL A 5 6.91 5.01 8.50
N LEU A 6 6.36 3.98 9.16
CA LEU A 6 4.92 3.68 9.07
C LEU A 6 4.03 4.24 10.20
N LEU A 7 4.58 4.68 11.34
CA LEU A 7 3.76 5.11 12.50
C LEU A 7 3.52 6.62 12.63
N GLY A 8 4.05 7.45 11.73
CA GLY A 8 4.14 8.90 11.96
C GLY A 8 2.95 9.78 11.54
N ALA A 9 1.98 9.29 10.76
CA ALA A 9 1.12 10.20 9.98
C ALA A 9 -0.41 10.01 10.09
N LEU A 10 -0.94 9.28 11.08
CA LEU A 10 -2.38 9.02 11.19
C LEU A 10 -3.09 9.60 12.42
N SER A 11 -2.58 10.69 12.99
CA SER A 11 -3.26 11.41 14.07
C SER A 11 -4.15 12.54 13.54
N GLY A 12 -5.40 12.20 13.23
CA GLY A 12 -6.52 13.15 13.27
C GLY A 12 -7.32 13.32 11.99
N LEU A 13 -8.26 12.40 11.73
CA LEU A 13 -9.43 12.71 10.91
C LEU A 13 -10.65 11.90 11.37
N LEU A 14 -11.37 12.44 12.37
CA LEU A 14 -12.72 11.98 12.72
C LEU A 14 -13.72 12.64 11.76
N LEU A 15 -14.09 11.94 10.68
CA LEU A 15 -15.22 12.32 9.84
C LEU A 15 -16.31 11.25 9.95
N VAL A 16 -17.34 11.57 10.75
CA VAL A 16 -18.59 10.82 10.79
C VAL A 16 -19.40 11.21 9.55
N GLY A 17 -19.30 10.42 8.49
CA GLY A 17 -20.06 10.58 7.25
C GLY A 17 -21.15 9.52 7.13
N SER A 18 -22.42 9.93 7.17
CA SER A 18 -23.54 9.05 6.81
C SER A 18 -23.45 8.68 5.32
N ALA A 19 -23.21 7.41 5.02
CA ALA A 19 -23.13 6.90 3.65
C ALA A 19 -24.46 7.12 2.91
N MET A 20 -24.43 7.91 1.84
CA MET A 20 -25.47 7.93 0.83
C MET A 20 -25.29 6.69 -0.04
N ALA A 21 -26.34 5.89 -0.22
CA ALA A 21 -26.32 4.68 -1.04
C ALA A 21 -26.11 5.02 -2.53
N GLY A 22 -24.85 5.01 -2.96
CA GLY A 22 -24.40 4.86 -4.34
C GLY A 22 -23.22 3.86 -4.35
N ASP A 23 -22.70 3.52 -5.53
CA ASP A 23 -21.48 2.72 -5.72
C ASP A 23 -20.26 3.50 -5.19
N GLN A 24 -20.19 3.65 -3.87
CA GLN A 24 -19.16 4.39 -3.15
C GLN A 24 -18.14 3.41 -2.60
N TYR A 25 -16.89 3.56 -3.00
CA TYR A 25 -15.79 2.74 -2.50
C TYR A 25 -15.13 3.42 -1.30
N TRP A 26 -14.76 2.62 -0.32
CA TRP A 26 -14.15 3.03 0.93
C TRP A 26 -12.74 2.47 1.01
N LEU A 27 -11.78 3.31 1.37
CA LEU A 27 -10.45 2.85 1.80
C LEU A 27 -10.51 2.55 3.28
N HIS A 28 -10.15 1.32 3.62
CA HIS A 28 -10.06 0.84 4.98
C HIS A 28 -8.61 0.65 5.37
N VAL A 29 -8.25 1.15 6.55
CA VAL A 29 -7.01 0.79 7.25
C VAL A 29 -7.40 0.25 8.61
N ARG A 30 -6.99 -0.98 8.88
CA ARG A 30 -7.15 -1.62 10.17
C ARG A 30 -5.80 -2.01 10.72
N ILE A 31 -5.58 -1.65 11.97
CA ILE A 31 -4.45 -2.10 12.76
C ILE A 31 -5.04 -2.63 14.06
N ASP A 32 -4.90 -3.92 14.31
CA ASP A 32 -5.30 -4.54 15.57
C ASP A 32 -4.04 -5.06 16.27
N SER A 33 -3.77 -4.57 17.48
CA SER A 33 -2.77 -5.17 18.34
C SER A 33 -3.27 -6.51 18.91
N ASP A 34 -2.36 -7.47 19.02
CA ASP A 34 -2.59 -8.74 19.74
C ASP A 34 -2.74 -8.54 21.25
N ASP A 35 -2.30 -7.39 21.79
CA ASP A 35 -2.49 -7.05 23.19
C ASP A 35 -3.95 -6.63 23.46
N PRO A 36 -4.62 -7.19 24.49
CA PRO A 36 -6.02 -6.89 24.78
C PRO A 36 -6.26 -5.44 25.21
N ASP A 37 -5.24 -4.77 25.76
CA ASP A 37 -5.24 -3.36 26.13
C ASP A 37 -4.53 -2.49 25.05
N GLY A 38 -4.10 -3.11 23.95
CA GLY A 38 -3.40 -2.49 22.85
C GLY A 38 -4.30 -1.62 21.97
N ASP A 39 -3.66 -0.71 21.23
CA ASP A 39 -4.37 0.21 20.35
C ASP A 39 -5.03 -0.53 19.19
N ARG A 40 -6.28 -0.14 18.88
CA ARG A 40 -6.99 -0.56 17.68
C ARG A 40 -7.26 0.66 16.82
N VAL A 41 -6.70 0.66 15.63
CA VAL A 41 -6.89 1.74 14.66
C VAL A 41 -7.81 1.25 13.56
N ARG A 42 -8.93 1.94 13.37
CA ARG A 42 -9.84 1.74 12.25
C ARG A 42 -9.99 3.08 11.53
N VAL A 43 -9.65 3.11 10.25
CA VAL A 43 -9.82 4.26 9.38
C VAL A 43 -10.68 3.82 8.21
N ASN A 44 -11.81 4.50 8.04
CA ASN A 44 -12.77 4.24 6.97
C ASN A 44 -13.03 5.57 6.26
N VAL A 45 -12.49 5.73 5.06
CA VAL A 45 -12.55 7.01 4.35
C VAL A 45 -13.05 6.76 2.92
N PRO A 46 -14.06 7.52 2.45
CA PRO A 46 -14.48 7.46 1.07
C PRO A 46 -13.34 7.79 0.11
N ILE A 47 -13.21 7.02 -0.97
CA ILE A 47 -12.20 7.27 -1.98
C ILE A 47 -12.35 8.67 -2.58
N GLU A 48 -13.59 9.11 -2.85
CA GLU A 48 -13.85 10.42 -3.46
C GLU A 48 -13.41 11.59 -2.57
N LEU A 49 -13.45 11.38 -1.25
CA LEU A 49 -12.93 12.36 -0.30
C LEU A 49 -11.41 12.44 -0.38
N ILE A 50 -10.73 11.29 -0.42
CA ILE A 50 -9.27 11.22 -0.54
C ILE A 50 -8.82 11.86 -1.86
N GLU A 51 -9.49 11.56 -2.98
CA GLU A 51 -9.19 12.18 -4.29
C GLU A 51 -9.30 13.71 -4.27
N THR A 52 -10.20 14.25 -3.44
CA THR A 52 -10.37 15.70 -3.28
C THR A 52 -9.30 16.30 -2.37
N LEU A 53 -8.91 15.58 -1.31
CA LEU A 53 -7.97 16.09 -0.30
C LEU A 53 -6.50 15.93 -0.71
N LEU A 54 -6.13 14.82 -1.37
CA LEU A 54 -4.75 14.54 -1.77
C LEU A 54 -4.12 15.69 -2.56
N PRO A 55 -4.78 16.32 -3.55
CA PRO A 55 -4.20 17.44 -4.27
C PRO A 55 -3.93 18.69 -3.43
N MET A 56 -4.56 18.81 -2.25
CA MET A 56 -4.47 19.97 -1.36
C MET A 56 -3.34 19.85 -0.33
N ILE A 57 -2.80 18.64 -0.13
CA ILE A 57 -1.66 18.43 0.77
C ILE A 57 -0.39 18.74 -0.02
N GLU A 58 0.40 19.68 0.49
CA GLU A 58 1.68 20.09 -0.08
C GLU A 58 2.78 19.92 0.97
N THR A 59 3.74 19.05 0.68
CA THR A 59 5.01 18.84 1.40
C THR A 59 6.15 18.82 0.38
N GLU A 60 7.40 18.76 0.83
CA GLU A 60 8.57 18.75 -0.07
C GLU A 60 8.58 17.53 -1.01
N GLU A 61 8.12 16.38 -0.51
CA GLU A 61 8.11 15.09 -1.22
C GLU A 61 6.73 14.77 -1.84
N PHE A 62 5.68 15.49 -1.44
CA PHE A 62 4.30 15.27 -1.86
C PHE A 62 3.63 16.55 -2.34
N GLY A 63 3.20 16.61 -3.60
CA GLY A 63 2.53 17.79 -4.13
C GLY A 63 1.47 17.42 -5.16
N HIS A 64 0.30 18.05 -5.06
CA HIS A 64 -0.81 17.86 -6.00
C HIS A 64 -1.21 16.40 -6.20
N GLY A 65 -1.22 15.60 -5.13
CA GLY A 65 -1.58 14.18 -5.21
C GLY A 65 -0.49 13.28 -5.76
N ARG A 66 0.74 13.79 -5.93
CA ARG A 66 1.88 13.06 -6.49
C ARG A 66 3.01 12.97 -5.49
N ILE A 67 3.66 11.80 -5.43
CA ILE A 67 4.90 11.59 -4.67
C ILE A 67 6.08 11.74 -5.62
N ARG A 68 7.09 12.52 -5.23
CA ARG A 68 8.40 12.49 -5.90
C ARG A 68 9.18 11.27 -5.45
N VAL A 69 9.72 10.53 -6.41
CA VAL A 69 10.66 9.44 -6.15
C VAL A 69 12.05 10.04 -6.27
N ASP A 70 12.69 10.33 -5.13
CA ASP A 70 14.05 10.88 -5.11
C ASP A 70 15.04 9.90 -5.76
N ASP A 71 15.86 10.39 -6.69
CA ASP A 71 16.81 9.61 -7.52
C ASP A 71 18.00 9.05 -6.71
N THR A 72 18.10 9.40 -5.41
CA THR A 72 19.29 9.14 -4.58
C THR A 72 19.61 7.64 -4.41
N ASP A 73 18.63 6.73 -4.59
CA ASP A 73 18.84 5.28 -4.52
C ASP A 73 18.57 4.53 -5.85
N LEU A 74 18.16 5.25 -6.91
CA LEU A 74 17.83 4.69 -8.22
C LEU A 74 18.75 5.19 -9.35
N ASP A 75 19.96 5.64 -9.01
CA ASP A 75 20.99 6.14 -9.94
C ASP A 75 21.02 5.34 -11.27
N GLY A 76 20.35 5.88 -12.30
CA GLY A 76 20.35 5.35 -13.67
C GLY A 76 19.31 4.27 -14.02
N VAL A 77 18.35 3.96 -13.14
CA VAL A 77 17.24 3.03 -13.44
C VAL A 77 15.94 3.80 -13.66
N GLU A 78 15.53 3.92 -14.92
CA GLU A 78 14.21 4.44 -15.26
C GLU A 78 13.11 3.47 -14.79
N LEU A 79 12.48 3.79 -13.65
CA LEU A 79 11.42 3.00 -13.02
C LEU A 79 10.32 2.61 -14.01
N ARG A 80 9.94 3.52 -14.91
CA ARG A 80 8.95 3.29 -15.98
C ARG A 80 9.42 2.26 -17.00
N LYS A 81 10.70 2.23 -17.35
CA LYS A 81 11.26 1.23 -18.26
C LYS A 81 11.29 -0.15 -17.60
N LEU A 82 11.71 -0.21 -16.34
CA LEU A 82 11.66 -1.44 -15.55
C LEU A 82 10.22 -1.95 -15.44
N TRP A 83 9.29 -1.06 -15.11
CA TRP A 83 7.87 -1.38 -15.02
C TRP A 83 7.31 -1.88 -16.34
N ASN A 84 7.60 -1.23 -17.47
CA ASN A 84 7.15 -1.69 -18.78
C ASN A 84 7.63 -3.11 -19.10
N ALA A 85 8.88 -3.44 -18.76
CA ALA A 85 9.41 -4.78 -18.93
C ALA A 85 8.65 -5.81 -18.07
N VAL A 86 8.34 -5.48 -16.82
CA VAL A 86 7.53 -6.33 -15.92
C VAL A 86 6.09 -6.48 -16.43
N ARG A 87 5.47 -5.38 -16.87
CA ARG A 87 4.11 -5.33 -17.41
C ARG A 87 3.95 -6.22 -18.65
N ASP A 88 4.91 -6.18 -19.57
CA ASP A 88 4.85 -6.93 -20.83
C ASP A 88 5.31 -8.39 -20.71
N THR A 89 5.96 -8.75 -19.60
CA THR A 89 6.36 -10.14 -19.34
C THR A 89 5.16 -10.99 -18.90
N LYS A 90 5.24 -12.30 -19.13
CA LYS A 90 4.28 -13.26 -18.58
C LYS A 90 4.35 -13.29 -17.05
N ASP A 91 3.36 -13.93 -16.44
CA ASP A 91 3.38 -14.22 -15.01
C ASP A 91 4.65 -14.99 -14.62
N GLY A 92 5.21 -14.64 -13.48
CA GLY A 92 6.50 -15.16 -13.01
C GLY A 92 7.03 -14.42 -11.79
N GLN A 93 8.07 -14.99 -11.18
CA GLN A 93 8.84 -14.37 -10.11
C GLN A 93 10.02 -13.61 -10.73
N PHE A 94 10.16 -12.33 -10.41
CA PHE A 94 11.22 -11.46 -10.95
C PHE A 94 12.35 -11.23 -9.97
N VAL A 95 12.02 -11.11 -8.69
CA VAL A 95 12.98 -10.93 -7.60
C VAL A 95 12.70 -11.96 -6.53
N SER A 96 13.75 -12.62 -6.06
CA SER A 96 13.74 -13.45 -4.86
C SER A 96 15.07 -13.28 -4.17
N VAL A 97 15.07 -12.58 -3.05
CA VAL A 97 16.21 -12.40 -2.17
C VAL A 97 15.93 -13.20 -0.92
N GLU A 98 16.76 -14.20 -0.65
CA GLU A 98 16.67 -14.99 0.57
C GLU A 98 17.95 -14.77 1.38
N SER A 99 17.77 -14.38 2.64
CA SER A 99 18.82 -14.15 3.61
C SER A 99 18.46 -14.79 4.94
N ARG A 100 19.45 -14.92 5.83
CA ARG A 100 19.25 -15.53 7.16
C ARG A 100 18.26 -14.81 8.07
N HIS A 101 17.83 -13.62 7.69
CA HIS A 101 17.02 -12.71 8.50
C HIS A 101 15.82 -12.17 7.74
N GLU A 102 15.79 -12.33 6.42
CA GLU A 102 14.77 -11.73 5.59
C GLU A 102 14.60 -12.51 4.30
N SER A 103 13.39 -12.54 3.78
CA SER A 103 13.09 -12.97 2.42
C SER A 103 12.20 -11.96 1.73
N VAL A 104 12.66 -11.47 0.59
CA VAL A 104 11.93 -10.52 -0.24
C VAL A 104 11.63 -11.19 -1.58
N SER A 105 10.38 -11.12 -2.03
CA SER A 105 10.02 -11.58 -3.36
C SER A 105 9.10 -10.61 -4.08
N VAL A 106 9.29 -10.49 -5.39
CA VAL A 106 8.45 -9.70 -6.29
C VAL A 106 8.04 -10.58 -7.45
N ALA A 107 6.73 -10.70 -7.67
CA ALA A 107 6.15 -11.56 -8.69
C ALA A 107 4.96 -10.87 -9.38
N LYS A 108 4.69 -11.27 -10.63
CA LYS A 108 3.44 -10.98 -11.32
C LYS A 108 2.65 -12.26 -11.47
N GLU A 109 1.40 -12.25 -11.05
CA GLU A 109 0.54 -13.42 -11.10
C GLU A 109 -0.92 -12.99 -11.20
N GLY A 110 -1.65 -13.51 -12.20
CA GLY A 110 -3.09 -13.29 -12.33
C GLY A 110 -3.48 -11.83 -12.55
N GLY A 111 -2.60 -11.02 -13.14
CA GLY A 111 -2.82 -9.58 -13.31
C GLY A 111 -2.58 -8.74 -12.06
N LEU A 112 -1.93 -9.31 -11.05
CA LEU A 112 -1.47 -8.62 -9.84
C LEU A 112 0.06 -8.57 -9.80
N LEU A 113 0.60 -7.43 -9.36
CA LEU A 113 1.94 -7.34 -8.81
C LEU A 113 1.86 -7.73 -7.34
N LYS A 114 2.64 -8.74 -6.95
CA LYS A 114 2.74 -9.24 -5.58
C LYS A 114 4.13 -8.96 -5.06
N ILE A 115 4.22 -8.25 -3.93
CA ILE A 115 5.46 -8.02 -3.20
C ILE A 115 5.29 -8.65 -1.84
N ARG A 116 6.25 -9.49 -1.45
CA ARG A 116 6.27 -10.12 -0.13
C ARG A 116 7.60 -9.86 0.54
N VAL A 117 7.52 -9.42 1.78
CA VAL A 117 8.66 -9.27 2.70
C VAL A 117 8.38 -10.13 3.92
N LEU A 118 9.33 -10.98 4.28
CA LEU A 118 9.27 -11.88 5.43
C LEU A 118 10.54 -11.66 6.26
N GLU A 119 10.43 -11.16 7.48
CA GLU A 119 11.55 -11.10 8.41
C GLU A 119 11.60 -12.38 9.26
N HIS A 120 12.76 -13.02 9.28
CA HIS A 120 13.03 -14.21 10.07
C HIS A 120 13.65 -13.82 11.41
N HIS A 121 12.89 -13.88 12.50
CA HIS A 121 13.45 -13.65 13.83
C HIS A 121 14.44 -14.75 14.23
N ARG A 122 15.50 -14.37 14.95
CA ARG A 122 16.55 -15.29 15.43
C ARG A 122 16.38 -15.74 16.88
N ARG A 123 15.34 -15.32 17.59
CA ARG A 123 15.16 -15.65 19.01
C ARG A 123 13.73 -16.10 19.25
N HIS A 124 13.63 -17.29 19.84
CA HIS A 124 12.42 -18.01 20.24
C HIS A 124 11.60 -18.60 19.08
N GLU A 125 11.33 -19.90 19.18
CA GLU A 125 10.57 -20.71 18.20
C GLU A 125 9.07 -20.32 18.15
N ASP A 126 8.63 -19.43 19.03
CA ASP A 126 7.23 -19.07 19.24
C ASP A 126 6.87 -17.63 18.77
N GLU A 127 7.84 -16.83 18.30
CA GLU A 127 7.59 -15.50 17.74
C GLU A 127 7.30 -15.63 16.22
N GLN A 128 6.09 -15.26 15.81
CA GLN A 128 5.71 -15.18 14.40
C GLN A 128 6.57 -14.10 13.74
N GLY A 129 7.32 -14.47 12.68
CA GLY A 129 8.11 -13.52 11.89
C GLY A 129 7.25 -12.40 11.31
N ASN A 130 7.77 -11.18 11.32
CA ASN A 130 7.11 -10.07 10.67
C ASN A 130 6.93 -10.36 9.18
N HIS A 131 5.74 -10.08 8.65
CA HIS A 131 5.48 -10.27 7.24
C HIS A 131 4.66 -9.13 6.67
N ILE A 132 4.95 -8.77 5.43
CA ILE A 132 4.19 -7.78 4.67
C ILE A 132 3.95 -8.36 3.28
N ASP A 133 2.69 -8.46 2.90
CA ASP A 133 2.20 -8.83 1.59
C ASP A 133 1.50 -7.61 0.97
N VAL A 134 2.01 -7.15 -0.16
CA VAL A 134 1.41 -6.11 -0.98
C VAL A 134 0.89 -6.74 -2.28
N GLN A 135 -0.35 -6.44 -2.64
CA GLN A 135 -1.01 -6.93 -3.85
C GLN A 135 -1.65 -5.77 -4.58
N LEU A 136 -1.13 -5.44 -5.76
CA LEU A 136 -1.61 -4.34 -6.57
C LEU A 136 -2.02 -4.82 -7.97
N PRO A 137 -3.23 -4.49 -8.46
CA PRO A 137 -3.57 -4.72 -9.85
C PRO A 137 -2.59 -4.02 -10.78
N ILE A 138 -2.16 -4.68 -11.86
CA ILE A 138 -1.21 -4.09 -12.82
C ILE A 138 -1.71 -2.73 -13.33
N LYS A 139 -3.03 -2.58 -13.57
CA LYS A 139 -3.64 -1.32 -14.00
C LYS A 139 -3.49 -0.18 -12.99
N VAL A 140 -3.44 -0.49 -11.69
CA VAL A 140 -3.25 0.49 -10.63
C VAL A 140 -1.83 0.99 -10.65
N VAL A 141 -0.87 0.08 -10.78
CA VAL A 141 0.55 0.44 -10.90
C VAL A 141 0.81 1.24 -12.19
N ASP A 142 0.15 0.88 -13.30
CA ASP A 142 0.17 1.67 -14.55
C ASP A 142 -0.32 3.10 -14.34
N ALA A 143 -1.42 3.28 -13.61
CA ALA A 143 -1.98 4.59 -13.31
C ALA A 143 -1.08 5.39 -12.36
N MET A 144 -0.50 4.77 -11.32
CA MET A 144 0.48 5.43 -10.46
C MET A 144 1.70 5.90 -11.27
N LEU A 145 2.14 5.10 -12.24
CA LEU A 145 3.25 5.45 -13.12
C LEU A 145 2.80 6.24 -14.35
N SER A 146 1.63 6.88 -14.37
CA SER A 146 1.21 7.75 -15.49
C SER A 146 1.65 9.21 -15.34
N GLY A 147 2.19 9.60 -14.17
CA GLY A 147 2.70 10.95 -13.90
C GLY A 147 3.96 11.33 -14.70
N ASN A 148 4.72 12.33 -14.22
CA ASN A 148 6.03 12.68 -14.78
C ASN A 148 7.10 11.62 -14.46
N GLU A 149 8.25 11.64 -15.14
CA GLU A 149 9.31 10.61 -15.07
C GLU A 149 9.62 10.15 -13.63
N ASP A 150 9.80 11.12 -12.72
CA ASP A 150 10.18 10.93 -11.31
C ASP A 150 9.02 11.07 -10.32
N GLU A 151 7.78 10.97 -10.80
CA GLU A 151 6.57 11.15 -9.98
C GLU A 151 5.64 9.93 -10.05
N LEU A 152 5.09 9.58 -8.88
CA LEU A 152 3.98 8.65 -8.73
C LEU A 152 2.68 9.41 -8.53
N ASP A 153 1.69 9.15 -9.38
CA ASP A 153 0.36 9.76 -9.35
C ASP A 153 -0.60 8.93 -8.49
N LEU A 154 -0.73 9.31 -7.22
CA LEU A 154 -1.60 8.58 -6.28
C LEU A 154 -3.07 8.76 -6.61
N VAL A 155 -3.45 9.90 -7.20
CA VAL A 155 -4.84 10.17 -7.58
C VAL A 155 -5.23 9.25 -8.73
N ALA A 156 -4.37 9.11 -9.75
CA ALA A 156 -4.58 8.15 -10.82
C ALA A 156 -4.62 6.70 -10.31
N GLY A 157 -3.71 6.35 -9.38
CA GLY A 157 -3.71 5.04 -8.73
C GLY A 157 -5.03 4.74 -7.99
N LEU A 158 -5.54 5.72 -7.24
CA LEU A 158 -6.77 5.58 -6.47
C LEU A 158 -8.01 5.47 -7.37
N GLN A 159 -8.05 6.24 -8.46
CA GLN A 159 -9.10 6.12 -9.48
C GLN A 159 -9.09 4.73 -10.14
N ALA A 160 -7.90 4.23 -10.50
CA ALA A 160 -7.76 2.89 -11.08
C ALA A 160 -8.16 1.78 -10.09
N LEU A 161 -7.93 1.99 -8.78
CA LEU A 161 -8.40 1.08 -7.73
C LEU A 161 -9.93 1.06 -7.65
N ARG A 162 -10.56 2.23 -7.64
CA ARG A 162 -12.03 2.36 -7.66
C ARG A 162 -12.64 1.68 -8.88
N GLU A 163 -12.03 1.82 -10.05
CA GLU A 163 -12.47 1.15 -11.28
C GLU A 163 -12.23 -0.37 -11.27
N HIS A 164 -11.21 -0.83 -10.55
CA HIS A 164 -10.93 -2.26 -10.40
C HIS A 164 -11.92 -2.94 -9.44
N GLY A 165 -12.42 -2.20 -8.45
CA GLY A 165 -13.38 -2.66 -7.45
C GLY A 165 -12.71 -3.19 -6.19
N SER A 166 -13.46 -3.96 -5.40
CA SER A 166 -13.00 -4.43 -4.09
C SER A 166 -11.69 -5.21 -4.18
N SER A 167 -10.70 -4.85 -3.37
CA SER A 167 -9.35 -5.43 -3.41
C SER A 167 -8.60 -5.27 -2.09
N ILE A 168 -7.81 -6.29 -1.74
CA ILE A 168 -6.85 -6.23 -0.63
C ILE A 168 -5.54 -5.71 -1.18
N LEU A 169 -5.03 -4.62 -0.60
CA LEU A 169 -3.82 -3.94 -1.09
C LEU A 169 -2.61 -4.32 -0.27
N VAL A 170 -2.76 -4.32 1.05
CA VAL A 170 -1.69 -4.64 2.00
C VAL A 170 -2.25 -5.49 3.12
N THR A 171 -1.53 -6.55 3.44
CA THR A 171 -1.70 -7.32 4.67
C THR A 171 -0.34 -7.51 5.30
N GLY A 172 -0.24 -7.44 6.60
CA GLY A 172 0.99 -7.79 7.27
C GLY A 172 0.82 -7.93 8.76
N SER A 173 1.80 -8.52 9.40
CA SER A 173 1.90 -8.60 10.85
C SER A 173 3.29 -8.09 11.24
N ASP A 174 3.34 -7.20 12.22
CA ASP A 174 4.57 -6.65 12.78
C ASP A 174 4.47 -6.61 14.31
N ASP A 175 5.40 -7.28 15.00
CA ASP A 175 5.61 -7.21 16.46
C ASP A 175 4.30 -7.31 17.30
N GLY A 176 3.41 -8.24 16.94
CA GLY A 176 2.14 -8.45 17.64
C GLY A 176 1.05 -7.44 17.25
N SER A 177 1.07 -6.94 16.03
CA SER A 177 -0.03 -6.18 15.44
C SER A 177 -0.28 -6.62 14.00
N ASP A 178 -1.55 -6.81 13.66
CA ASP A 178 -2.01 -7.12 12.31
C ASP A 178 -2.46 -5.85 11.60
N ILE A 179 -1.92 -5.63 10.40
CA ILE A 179 -2.22 -4.51 9.52
C ILE A 179 -2.98 -5.04 8.30
N ARG A 180 -4.09 -4.38 7.96
CA ARG A 180 -4.83 -4.64 6.73
C ARG A 180 -5.27 -3.35 6.08
N ILE A 181 -4.97 -3.22 4.80
CA ILE A 181 -5.42 -2.11 3.94
C ILE A 181 -6.18 -2.70 2.76
N TRP A 182 -7.43 -2.30 2.59
CA TRP A 182 -8.29 -2.79 1.51
C TRP A 182 -9.30 -1.74 1.07
N ILE A 183 -9.88 -1.99 -0.10
CA ILE A 183 -10.98 -1.21 -0.65
C ILE A 183 -12.18 -2.12 -0.83
N ASP A 184 -13.37 -1.65 -0.45
CA ASP A 184 -14.64 -2.27 -0.81
C ASP A 184 -15.79 -1.25 -0.87
N GLU A 185 -16.99 -1.71 -1.23
CA GLU A 185 -18.20 -0.88 -1.40
C GLU A 185 -18.95 -0.58 -0.09
N LYS A 186 -18.46 -1.08 1.04
CA LYS A 186 -19.15 -1.05 2.33
C LYS A 186 -18.31 -0.29 3.34
N ALA A 187 -18.84 0.83 3.81
CA ALA A 187 -18.34 1.42 5.04
C ALA A 187 -18.38 0.36 6.17
N GLU A 188 -17.25 0.12 6.81
CA GLU A 188 -17.25 -0.61 8.08
C GLU A 188 -17.80 0.33 9.15
N MET A 189 -18.91 -0.07 9.74
CA MET A 189 -19.45 0.53 10.95
C MET A 189 -18.99 -0.34 12.13
N ASP A 190 -18.30 0.26 13.10
CA ASP A 190 -18.01 -0.36 14.41
C ASP A 190 -19.31 -0.73 15.16
#